data_AF-K8MKG2-F1
#
_entry.id   AF-K8MKG2-F1
#
_cell.length_a   1.000
_cell.length_b   1.000
_cell.length_c   1.000
_cell.angle_alpha   90.00
_cell.angle_beta   90.00
_cell.angle_gamma   90.00
#
_symmetry.space_group_name_H-M   'P 1'
#
loop_
_entity.id
_entity.type
_entity.pdbx_description
1 polymer ?
#
loop_
_entity_poly.entity_id
_entity_poly.type
_entity_poly.pdbx_seq_one_letter_code
_entity_poly.pdbx_strand_id
1 'polypeptide(L)' 'MTIVFYLKDGNRCEAHGCSWDDLDRLASQFNNGHLMRVKGLYINPNELISYVVYDVEEK' A
#
# COMPACT_ATOMS: atom_id res chain seq x y z
N MET A 1 -2.41 0.37 11.76
CA MET A 1 -2.75 -0.09 10.39
C MET A 1 -1.58 -0.78 9.68
N THR A 2 -1.87 -1.89 9.01
CA THR A 2 -1.00 -2.61 8.08
C THR A 2 -1.62 -2.57 6.67
N ILE A 3 -0.81 -2.30 5.65
CA ILE A 3 -1.22 -2.34 4.24
C ILE A 3 -0.51 -3.48 3.54
N VAL A 4 -1.26 -4.36 2.89
CA VAL A 4 -0.74 -5.52 2.13
C VAL A 4 -0.93 -5.30 0.65
N PHE A 5 0.15 -5.45 -0.13
CA PHE A 5 0.17 -5.27 -1.58
C PHE A 5 0.31 -6.62 -2.27
N TYR A 6 -0.52 -6.87 -3.28
CA TYR A 6 -0.49 -8.08 -4.10
C TYR A 6 -0.02 -7.74 -5.51
N LEU A 7 1.12 -8.31 -5.92
CA LEU A 7 1.77 -8.01 -7.18
C LEU A 7 1.46 -9.06 -8.25
N LYS A 8 1.59 -8.67 -9.53
CA LYS A 8 1.33 -9.54 -10.69
C LYS A 8 2.25 -10.75 -10.80
N ASP A 9 3.45 -10.65 -10.26
CA ASP A 9 4.44 -11.74 -10.22
C ASP A 9 4.13 -12.78 -9.13
N GLY A 10 3.03 -12.62 -8.39
CA GLY A 10 2.63 -13.49 -7.30
C GLY A 10 3.28 -13.16 -5.95
N ASN A 11 4.17 -12.16 -5.90
CA ASN A 11 4.75 -11.68 -4.66
C ASN A 11 3.77 -10.80 -3.87
N ARG A 12 4.02 -10.69 -2.57
CA ARG A 12 3.33 -9.74 -1.68
C ARG A 12 4.32 -8.94 -0.87
N CYS A 13 3.95 -7.71 -0.53
CA CYS A 13 4.70 -6.84 0.36
C CYS A 13 3.78 -6.25 1.41
N GLU A 14 4.32 -5.97 2.59
CA GLU A 14 3.55 -5.46 3.73
C GLU A 14 4.19 -4.18 4.28
N ALA A 15 3.36 -3.18 4.57
CA ALA A 15 3.76 -1.94 5.21
C ALA A 15 3.06 -1.82 6.57
N HIS A 16 3.83 -1.95 7.65
CA HIS A 16 3.31 -1.87 9.02
C HIS A 16 3.41 -0.45 9.58
N GLY A 17 2.59 -0.14 10.60
CA GLY A 17 2.62 1.15 11.30
C GLY A 17 2.23 2.34 10.40
N CYS A 18 1.36 2.10 9.41
CA CYS A 18 0.84 3.13 8.53
C CYS A 18 -0.16 4.02 9.27
N SER A 19 -0.13 5.31 8.97
CA SER A 19 -1.13 6.29 9.41
C SER A 19 -2.25 6.43 8.37
N TRP A 20 -3.35 7.09 8.74
CA TRP A 20 -4.40 7.48 7.79
C TRP A 20 -3.85 8.42 6.69
N ASP A 21 -2.97 9.36 7.05
CA ASP A 21 -2.30 10.25 6.08
C ASP A 21 -1.45 9.47 5.05
N ASP A 22 -0.79 8.39 5.50
CA ASP A 22 -0.07 7.49 4.58
C ASP A 22 -1.03 6.83 3.58
N LEU A 23 -2.21 6.41 4.05
CA LEU A 23 -3.23 5.77 3.21
C LEU A 23 -3.86 6.75 2.21
N ASP A 24 -4.21 7.96 2.63
CA ASP A 24 -4.79 8.99 1.75
C ASP A 24 -3.82 9.35 0.62
N ARG A 25 -2.54 9.54 0.97
CA ARG A 25 -1.49 9.77 -0.04
C ARG A 25 -1.36 8.57 -0.98
N LEU A 26 -1.36 7.35 -0.45
CA LEU A 26 -1.20 6.12 -1.24
C LEU A 26 -2.35 5.95 -2.23
N ALA A 27 -3.59 6.17 -1.79
CA ALA A 27 -4.78 6.09 -2.65
C ALA A 27 -4.73 7.13 -3.79
N SER A 28 -4.33 8.36 -3.47
CA SER A 28 -4.13 9.42 -4.48
C SER A 28 -3.07 9.04 -5.51
N GLN A 29 -1.94 8.48 -5.07
CA GLN A 29 -0.87 8.03 -5.98
C GLN A 29 -1.35 6.93 -6.92
N PHE A 30 -2.06 5.94 -6.39
CA PHE A 30 -2.63 4.86 -7.17
C PHE A 30 -3.63 5.38 -8.23
N ASN A 31 -4.57 6.22 -7.82
CA ASN A 31 -5.62 6.75 -8.71
C ASN A 31 -5.07 7.63 -9.83
N ASN A 32 -3.96 8.33 -9.60
CA ASN A 32 -3.30 9.17 -10.60
C ASN A 32 -2.21 8.43 -11.40
N GLY A 33 -2.05 7.13 -11.19
CA GLY A 33 -1.03 6.32 -11.88
C GLY A 33 0.42 6.71 -11.52
N HIS A 34 0.62 7.34 -10.35
CA HIS A 34 1.93 7.73 -9.87
C HIS A 34 2.60 6.58 -9.11
N LEU A 35 3.94 6.62 -9.04
CA LEU A 35 4.69 5.68 -8.20
C LEU A 35 4.15 5.75 -6.75
N MET A 36 3.74 4.60 -6.24
CA MET A 36 3.19 4.48 -4.89
C MET A 36 4.32 4.43 -3.88
N ARG A 37 4.22 5.19 -2.79
CA ARG A 37 5.24 5.22 -1.73
C ARG A 37 4.62 5.22 -0.34
N VAL A 38 5.03 4.27 0.49
CA VAL A 38 4.66 4.19 1.91
C VAL A 38 5.80 3.60 2.73
N LYS A 39 6.17 4.25 3.85
CA LYS A 39 7.20 3.76 4.81
C LYS A 39 8.52 3.26 4.19
N GLY A 40 8.95 3.83 3.06
CA GLY A 40 10.18 3.44 2.36
C GLY A 40 10.02 2.32 1.33
N LEU A 41 8.82 1.75 1.18
CA LEU A 41 8.44 0.91 0.04
C LEU A 41 8.04 1.80 -1.13
N TYR A 42 8.43 1.37 -2.33
CA TYR A 42 8.10 2.01 -3.60
C TYR A 42 7.52 0.97 -4.53
N ILE A 43 6.32 1.21 -5.04
CA ILE A 43 5.55 0.22 -5.81
C ILE A 43 5.08 0.88 -7.10
N ASN A 44 5.35 0.24 -8.23
CA ASN A 44 4.78 0.63 -9.52
C ASN A 44 3.29 0.22 -9.53
N PRO A 45 2.34 1.16 -9.66
CA PRO A 45 0.91 0.83 -9.68
C PRO A 45 0.55 -0.11 -10.84
N ASN A 46 1.33 -0.12 -11.93
CA ASN A 46 1.11 -1.04 -13.05
C ASN A 46 1.48 -2.50 -12.74
N GLU A 47 2.27 -2.76 -11.70
CA GLU A 47 2.62 -4.11 -11.25
C GLU A 47 1.71 -4.60 -10.11
N LEU A 48 0.83 -3.72 -9.61
CA LEU A 48 -0.08 -3.99 -8.52
C LEU A 48 -1.40 -4.56 -9.04
N ILE A 49 -1.87 -5.66 -8.45
CA ILE A 49 -3.23 -6.19 -8.69
C ILE A 49 -4.21 -5.47 -7.76
N SER A 50 -3.89 -5.46 -6.47
CA SER A 50 -4.70 -4.85 -5.42
C SER A 50 -3.87 -4.58 -4.17
N TYR A 51 -4.41 -3.74 -3.28
CA TYR A 51 -3.89 -3.60 -1.92
C TYR A 51 -5.05 -3.64 -0.91
N VAL A 52 -4.78 -4.15 0.28
CA VAL A 52 -5.76 -4.33 1.35
C VAL A 52 -5.24 -3.67 2.62
N VAL A 53 -6.15 -3.03 3.34
CA VAL A 53 -5.85 -2.31 4.58
C VAL A 53 -6.44 -3.07 5.75
N TYR A 54 -5.59 -3.38 6.73
CA TYR A 54 -5.99 -3.96 8.01
C TYR A 54 -5.73 -2.94 9.10
N ASP A 55 -6.78 -2.56 9.84
CA ASP A 55 -6.56 -1.90 11.12
C ASP A 55 -6.39 -2.96 12.19
N VAL A 56 -5.17 -3.04 12.74
CA VAL A 56 -4.92 -3.90 13.88
C VAL A 56 -5.33 -3.06 15.08
N GLU A 57 -6.57 -3.23 15.53
CA GLU A 57 -6.92 -2.84 16.90
C GLU A 57 -5.95 -3.61 17.81
N GLU A 58 -5.01 -2.91 18.43
CA GLU A 58 -4.27 -3.46 19.56
C GLU A 58 -5.31 -3.73 20.66
N LYS A 59 -5.61 -5.01 20.87
CA LYS A 59 -6.48 -5.50 21.94
C LYS A 59 -5.87 -5.25 23.32
#